data_AF-A0A965VYP9-F1
#
_entry.id   AF-A0A965VYP9-F1
#
_cell.length_a   1.000
_cell.length_b   1.000
_cell.length_c   1.000
_cell.angle_alpha   90.00
_cell.angle_beta   90.00
_cell.angle_gamma   90.00
#
_symmetry.space_group_name_H-M   'P 1'
#
loop_
_entity.id
_entity.type
_entity.pdbx_description
1 polymer ?
#
loop_
_entity_poly.entity_id
_entity_poly.type
_entity_poly.pdbx_seq_one_letter_code
_entity_poly.pdbx_strand_id
1 'polypeptide(L)'
;MPVFLIKYVMKSLCKIGYNMLCAYLKPKLTVFLCLVLPFLNAQKISSTQDRIIRKTIQNQFGEHESLKTNLQDYYNSVVVCGADTLYNPNGYFYVFKLVGDSCIRLDKSVFHGFNFGRFLFAYNNELYALGGYGGFKANNYLLKFNFNTAEWVYVHTIGFNKPENICGSAFVQNHTLFSFGNIIPGNGVIADKYDTTVYRLSLDEFTWHKLDYKINYVSNARRFIKTLKYMVWIKDLQTVIFNTVDLKFVIIANELYNIKPEMELLYPLSNTSIKLKLIQNTLSTNPILLVFNIDSIWKCNNKFEFASDDKATKAITFNWWFITPIILIILLLLLGKKYKGNSNKSRHVSSDDNQIDDLNNDIIKSLFEQNKDVLSIDELDAVLKINHLSFDSKKLKRHRLIKEINNASPGLITRIRSDEDQRQFKYKIKVS
;
A
#
# COMPACT_ATOMS: atom_id res chain seq x y z
N MET A 1 11.01 30.11 81.20
CA MET A 1 10.93 30.90 79.95
C MET A 1 11.96 30.36 78.97
N PRO A 2 11.65 29.26 78.24
CA PRO A 2 11.66 29.34 76.76
C PRO A 2 10.78 28.25 76.10
N VAL A 3 9.51 28.56 75.79
CA VAL A 3 8.67 27.67 74.93
C VAL A 3 7.92 28.47 73.84
N PHE A 4 7.80 29.79 74.01
CA PHE A 4 7.06 30.64 73.06
C PHE A 4 7.87 31.09 71.83
N LEU A 5 9.20 31.19 71.91
CA LEU A 5 10.01 31.70 70.77
C LEU A 5 10.19 30.65 69.65
N ILE A 6 10.23 29.36 69.98
CA ILE A 6 10.46 28.27 69.00
C ILE A 6 9.21 28.04 68.13
N LYS A 7 8.00 28.18 68.69
CA LYS A 7 6.75 28.01 67.92
C LYS A 7 6.53 29.10 66.87
N TYR A 8 7.00 30.34 67.11
CA TYR A 8 6.80 31.45 66.17
C TYR A 8 7.81 31.44 65.02
N VAL A 9 9.06 31.04 65.29
CA VAL A 9 10.11 30.89 64.26
C VAL A 9 9.82 29.70 63.34
N MET A 10 9.33 28.57 63.86
CA MET A 10 8.96 27.42 63.03
C MET A 10 7.73 27.68 62.14
N LYS A 11 6.74 28.45 62.60
CA LYS A 11 5.55 28.78 61.78
C LYS A 11 5.89 29.73 60.63
N SER A 12 6.86 30.63 60.81
CA SER A 12 7.28 31.57 59.77
C SER A 12 8.21 30.91 58.73
N LEU A 13 9.13 30.03 59.16
CA LEU A 13 9.97 29.26 58.24
C LEU A 13 9.18 28.24 57.40
N CYS A 14 8.13 27.64 57.97
CA CYS A 14 7.27 26.70 57.23
C CYS A 14 6.42 27.41 56.15
N LYS A 15 6.00 28.66 56.40
CA LYS A 15 5.20 29.46 55.45
C LYS A 15 6.04 30.06 54.32
N ILE A 16 7.29 30.45 54.61
CA ILE A 16 8.26 30.92 53.60
C ILE A 16 8.75 29.76 52.73
N GLY A 17 9.04 28.61 53.34
CA GLY A 17 9.40 27.38 52.60
C GLY A 17 8.28 26.89 51.69
N TYR A 18 7.02 26.89 52.17
CA TYR A 18 5.87 26.49 51.35
C TYR A 18 5.60 27.45 50.17
N ASN A 19 5.69 28.76 50.40
CA ASN A 19 5.47 29.74 49.32
C ASN A 19 6.61 29.76 48.29
N MET A 20 7.87 29.56 48.69
CA MET A 20 8.98 29.39 47.74
C MET A 20 8.88 28.07 46.97
N LEU A 21 8.48 26.98 47.62
CA LEU A 21 8.27 25.69 46.97
C LEU A 21 7.12 25.77 45.95
N CYS A 22 6.01 26.45 46.29
CA CYS A 22 4.89 26.67 45.37
C CYS A 22 5.21 27.65 44.22
N ALA A 23 6.05 28.66 44.44
CA ALA A 23 6.48 29.59 43.37
C ALA A 23 7.47 28.95 42.39
N TYR A 24 8.31 28.02 42.86
CA TYR A 24 9.28 27.30 42.02
C TYR A 24 8.67 26.08 41.33
N LEU A 25 7.72 25.40 41.97
CA LEU A 25 7.01 24.24 41.41
C LEU A 25 5.87 24.63 40.49
N LYS A 26 5.16 25.75 40.66
CA LYS A 26 4.02 26.09 39.77
C LYS A 26 4.42 26.22 38.29
N PRO A 27 5.40 27.05 37.88
CA PRO A 27 5.75 27.16 36.47
C PRO A 27 6.41 25.87 35.95
N LYS A 28 7.16 25.13 36.77
CA LYS A 28 7.78 23.86 36.37
C LYS A 28 6.79 22.70 36.27
N LEU A 29 5.78 22.65 37.14
CA LEU A 29 4.71 21.65 37.11
C LEU A 29 3.70 21.97 35.99
N THR A 30 3.43 23.24 35.69
CA THR A 30 2.61 23.65 34.53
C THR A 30 3.34 23.38 33.22
N VAL A 31 4.65 23.66 33.12
CA VAL A 31 5.47 23.31 31.95
C VAL A 31 5.65 21.79 31.82
N PHE A 32 5.80 21.06 32.93
CA PHE A 32 5.86 19.59 32.92
C PHE A 32 4.50 18.97 32.59
N LEU A 33 3.37 19.52 33.06
CA LEU A 33 2.04 19.09 32.61
C LEU A 33 1.84 19.39 31.12
N CYS A 34 2.22 20.57 30.63
CA CYS A 34 2.11 20.90 29.20
C CYS A 34 3.05 20.09 28.30
N LEU A 35 4.22 19.65 28.79
CA LEU A 35 5.16 18.81 28.05
C LEU A 35 4.83 17.31 28.12
N VAL A 36 4.07 16.86 29.13
CA VAL A 36 3.63 15.46 29.28
C VAL A 36 2.22 15.23 28.71
N LEU A 37 1.45 16.29 28.45
CA LEU A 37 0.10 16.21 27.87
C LEU A 37 -0.04 15.86 26.38
N PRO A 38 0.99 15.70 25.51
CA PRO A 38 0.73 15.23 24.15
C PRO A 38 0.64 13.69 24.02
N PHE A 39 0.55 12.92 25.11
CA PHE A 39 0.54 11.45 25.01
C PHE A 39 -0.50 10.70 25.86
N LEU A 40 -1.51 11.37 26.41
CA LEU A 40 -2.77 10.68 26.76
C LEU A 40 -3.67 10.67 25.53
N ASN A 41 -3.18 10.06 24.45
CA ASN A 41 -4.03 9.73 23.31
C ASN A 41 -5.09 8.75 23.83
N ALA A 42 -6.32 9.23 24.01
CA ALA A 42 -7.46 8.39 24.31
C ALA A 42 -7.68 7.47 23.10
N GLN A 43 -7.01 6.32 23.10
CA GLN A 43 -7.19 5.24 22.12
C GLN A 43 -8.40 4.36 22.47
N LYS A 44 -9.34 4.92 23.24
CA LYS A 44 -10.57 4.30 23.67
C LYS A 44 -11.61 5.42 23.76
N ILE A 45 -12.75 5.24 23.11
CA ILE A 45 -13.87 6.16 23.30
C ILE A 45 -14.46 5.96 24.68
N SER A 46 -14.92 7.03 25.31
CA SER A 46 -15.60 6.96 26.60
C SER A 46 -17.00 6.34 26.50
N SER A 47 -17.60 6.00 27.64
CA SER A 47 -18.99 5.52 27.67
C SER A 47 -19.97 6.59 27.17
N THR A 48 -19.70 7.86 27.44
CA THR A 48 -20.50 8.98 26.93
C THR A 48 -20.40 9.09 25.42
N GLN A 49 -19.19 9.01 24.85
CA GLN A 49 -18.96 9.01 23.40
C GLN A 49 -19.60 7.80 22.71
N ASP A 50 -19.44 6.59 23.27
CA ASP A 50 -20.07 5.37 22.77
C ASP A 50 -21.59 5.54 22.69
N ARG A 51 -22.22 6.07 23.76
CA ARG A 51 -23.67 6.35 23.78
C ARG A 51 -24.09 7.35 22.69
N ILE A 52 -23.33 8.43 22.48
CA ILE A 52 -23.63 9.43 21.44
C ILE A 52 -23.56 8.79 20.04
N ILE A 53 -22.51 8.02 19.77
CA ILE A 53 -22.31 7.35 18.48
C ILE A 53 -23.40 6.30 18.24
N ARG A 54 -23.70 5.46 19.25
CA ARG A 54 -24.79 4.48 19.16
C ARG A 54 -26.14 5.12 18.92
N LYS A 55 -26.45 6.21 19.61
CA LYS A 55 -27.70 6.95 19.39
C LYS A 55 -27.76 7.51 17.96
N THR A 56 -26.64 7.98 17.43
CA THR A 56 -26.55 8.46 16.04
C THR A 56 -26.85 7.34 15.03
N ILE A 57 -26.26 6.16 15.22
CA ILE A 57 -26.53 4.98 14.38
C ILE A 57 -27.98 4.53 14.54
N GLN A 58 -28.48 4.46 15.77
CA GLN A 58 -29.85 4.03 16.08
C GLN A 58 -30.90 4.94 15.42
N ASN A 59 -30.69 6.26 15.46
CA ASN A 59 -31.62 7.20 14.86
C ASN A 59 -31.72 7.04 13.34
N GLN A 60 -30.65 6.61 12.67
CA GLN A 60 -30.60 6.46 11.21
C GLN A 60 -30.99 5.05 10.74
N PHE A 61 -30.55 4.01 11.46
CA PHE A 61 -30.62 2.61 11.01
C PHE A 61 -31.33 1.67 11.99
N GLY A 62 -31.83 2.18 13.12
CA GLY A 62 -32.54 1.41 14.14
C GLY A 62 -31.64 0.77 15.21
N GLU A 63 -32.28 0.29 16.27
CA GLU A 63 -31.60 -0.23 17.47
C GLU A 63 -30.76 -1.48 17.18
N HIS A 64 -31.28 -2.38 16.35
CA HIS A 64 -30.58 -3.62 16.00
C HIS A 64 -29.19 -3.35 15.39
N GLU A 65 -29.09 -2.42 14.43
CA GLU A 65 -27.81 -2.08 13.80
C GLU A 65 -26.86 -1.37 14.78
N SER A 66 -27.40 -0.52 15.65
CA SER A 66 -26.64 0.16 16.70
C SER A 66 -26.01 -0.81 17.71
N LEU A 67 -26.75 -1.84 18.12
CA LEU A 67 -26.27 -2.88 19.05
C LEU A 67 -25.25 -3.82 18.39
N LYS A 68 -25.46 -4.16 17.11
CA LYS A 68 -24.54 -5.02 16.34
C LYS A 68 -23.20 -4.34 16.05
N THR A 69 -23.16 -3.01 15.99
CA THR A 69 -21.94 -2.28 15.63
C THR A 69 -20.87 -2.40 16.73
N ASN A 70 -19.70 -2.93 16.35
CA ASN A 70 -18.55 -3.01 17.24
C ASN A 70 -17.81 -1.66 17.30
N LEU A 71 -18.06 -0.89 18.36
CA LEU A 71 -17.37 0.38 18.60
C LEU A 71 -16.03 0.23 19.35
N GLN A 72 -15.66 -1.00 19.73
CA GLN A 72 -14.45 -1.29 20.51
C GLN A 72 -13.21 -1.55 19.63
N ASP A 73 -13.33 -1.43 18.31
CA ASP A 73 -12.25 -1.59 17.33
C ASP A 73 -11.36 -0.34 17.24
N TYR A 74 -10.78 0.05 18.37
CA TYR A 74 -10.24 1.40 18.55
C TYR A 74 -9.07 1.75 17.65
N TYR A 75 -8.07 0.88 17.52
CA TYR A 75 -6.86 1.18 16.74
C TYR A 75 -7.09 1.19 15.23
N ASN A 76 -8.22 0.65 14.79
CA ASN A 76 -8.66 0.74 13.41
C ASN A 76 -9.66 1.88 13.19
N SER A 77 -10.19 2.50 14.24
CA SER A 77 -11.28 3.49 14.15
C SER A 77 -10.92 4.86 14.70
N VAL A 78 -9.90 4.99 15.54
CA VAL A 78 -9.38 6.25 16.09
C VAL A 78 -8.12 6.65 15.33
N VAL A 79 -8.04 7.92 14.94
CA VAL A 79 -6.86 8.48 14.25
C VAL A 79 -6.62 9.91 14.71
N VAL A 80 -5.35 10.24 14.98
CA VAL A 80 -4.93 11.63 15.25
C VAL A 80 -4.63 12.29 13.91
N CYS A 81 -5.28 13.42 13.63
CA CYS A 81 -5.17 14.17 12.40
C CYS A 81 -4.93 15.66 12.74
N GLY A 82 -3.69 16.11 12.60
CA GLY A 82 -3.28 17.42 13.12
C GLY A 82 -3.46 17.51 14.64
N ALA A 83 -4.21 18.51 15.09
CA ALA A 83 -4.53 18.71 16.51
C ALA A 83 -5.76 17.91 16.98
N ASP A 84 -6.46 17.24 16.05
CA ASP A 84 -7.74 16.59 16.34
C ASP A 84 -7.61 15.08 16.45
N THR A 85 -8.40 14.49 17.35
CA THR A 85 -8.61 13.04 17.41
C THR A 85 -9.95 12.72 16.76
N LEU A 86 -9.91 11.94 15.68
CA LEU A 86 -11.08 11.56 14.90
C LEU A 86 -11.44 10.10 15.13
N TYR A 87 -12.73 9.80 15.05
CA TYR A 87 -13.29 8.47 15.13
C TYR A 87 -14.19 8.17 13.94
N ASN A 88 -13.89 7.09 13.21
CA ASN A 88 -14.71 6.56 12.13
C ASN A 88 -15.12 5.12 12.48
N PRO A 89 -16.41 4.85 12.77
CA PRO A 89 -16.88 3.48 13.01
C PRO A 89 -16.69 2.60 11.77
N ASN A 90 -16.27 1.35 11.99
CA ASN A 90 -16.05 0.38 10.92
C ASN A 90 -17.37 0.06 10.18
N GLY A 91 -17.38 0.12 8.84
CA GLY A 91 -18.58 -0.08 8.03
C GLY A 91 -19.42 1.18 7.75
N TYR A 92 -18.97 2.33 8.25
CA TYR A 92 -19.66 3.62 8.12
C TYR A 92 -18.75 4.68 7.51
N PHE A 93 -19.36 5.65 6.82
CA PHE A 93 -18.68 6.88 6.41
C PHE A 93 -18.71 7.98 7.49
N TYR A 94 -19.19 7.64 8.69
CA TYR A 94 -19.30 8.61 9.77
C TYR A 94 -17.93 9.10 10.23
N VAL A 95 -17.80 10.40 10.50
CA VAL A 95 -16.58 10.99 11.06
C VAL A 95 -16.97 11.78 12.28
N PHE A 96 -16.44 11.41 13.43
CA PHE A 96 -16.63 12.12 14.69
C PHE A 96 -15.32 12.75 15.12
N LYS A 97 -15.34 14.01 15.55
CA LYS A 97 -14.26 14.61 16.33
C LYS A 97 -14.49 14.32 17.80
N LEU A 98 -13.51 13.72 18.47
CA LEU A 98 -13.55 13.45 19.91
C LEU A 98 -13.10 14.70 20.68
N VAL A 99 -13.91 15.18 21.63
CA VAL A 99 -13.63 16.38 22.42
C VAL A 99 -13.98 16.12 23.88
N GLY A 100 -12.96 15.93 24.71
CA GLY A 100 -13.14 15.53 26.11
C GLY A 100 -13.94 14.22 26.21
N ASP A 101 -15.03 14.24 26.97
CA ASP A 101 -15.96 13.10 27.12
C ASP A 101 -17.11 13.10 26.09
N SER A 102 -17.08 14.00 25.11
CA SER A 102 -18.11 14.13 24.07
C SER A 102 -17.51 13.88 22.68
N CYS A 103 -18.36 13.86 21.66
CA CYS A 103 -17.95 13.85 20.26
C CYS A 103 -18.89 14.68 19.39
N ILE A 104 -18.35 15.23 18.31
CA ILE A 104 -19.07 16.05 17.33
C ILE A 104 -19.04 15.32 16.00
N ARG A 105 -20.20 15.06 15.39
CA ARG A 105 -20.27 14.49 14.06
C ARG A 105 -19.90 15.54 13.01
N LEU A 106 -18.94 15.22 12.16
CA LEU A 106 -18.40 16.10 11.13
C LEU A 106 -18.96 15.80 9.74
N ASP A 107 -19.28 14.55 9.44
CA ASP A 107 -19.76 14.12 8.12
C ASP A 107 -21.27 14.32 7.93
N LYS A 108 -21.72 14.29 6.67
CA LYS A 108 -23.15 14.31 6.29
C LYS A 108 -23.64 12.98 5.68
N SER A 109 -22.92 11.89 5.89
CA SER A 109 -23.19 10.60 5.24
C SER A 109 -24.51 9.99 5.72
N VAL A 110 -25.22 9.30 4.83
CA VAL A 110 -26.50 8.65 5.18
C VAL A 110 -26.50 7.13 4.94
N PHE A 111 -25.34 6.58 4.58
CA PHE A 111 -25.19 5.18 4.20
C PHE A 111 -24.26 4.42 5.15
N HIS A 112 -24.53 3.14 5.34
CA HIS A 112 -23.67 2.16 6.01
C HIS A 112 -23.52 0.91 5.11
N GLY A 113 -22.73 -0.07 5.54
CA GLY A 113 -22.60 -1.34 4.81
C GLY A 113 -21.46 -1.36 3.79
N PHE A 114 -20.56 -0.37 3.86
CA PHE A 114 -19.41 -0.22 2.96
C PHE A 114 -18.12 0.04 3.76
N ASN A 115 -16.97 -0.27 3.17
CA ASN A 115 -15.64 -0.10 3.77
C ASN A 115 -15.42 -0.88 5.09
N PHE A 116 -16.06 -2.03 5.28
CA PHE A 116 -15.72 -2.89 6.41
C PHE A 116 -14.25 -3.33 6.34
N GLY A 117 -13.53 -3.21 7.46
CA GLY A 117 -12.11 -3.56 7.54
C GLY A 117 -11.17 -2.58 6.80
N ARG A 118 -11.64 -1.39 6.41
CA ARG A 118 -10.80 -0.36 5.82
C ARG A 118 -9.60 0.01 6.69
N PHE A 119 -8.50 0.36 6.07
CA PHE A 119 -7.37 0.96 6.76
C PHE A 119 -7.57 2.48 6.87
N LEU A 120 -7.83 2.96 8.09
CA LEU A 120 -7.99 4.38 8.41
C LEU A 120 -6.64 4.96 8.85
N PHE A 121 -6.25 6.10 8.28
CA PHE A 121 -5.00 6.76 8.62
C PHE A 121 -5.04 8.27 8.36
N ALA A 122 -4.10 8.99 8.97
CA ALA A 122 -3.86 10.39 8.68
C ALA A 122 -2.49 10.55 8.04
N TYR A 123 -2.41 11.45 7.07
CA TYR A 123 -1.17 11.84 6.40
C TYR A 123 -1.24 13.32 6.06
N ASN A 124 -0.19 14.09 6.38
CA ASN A 124 -0.15 15.55 6.18
C ASN A 124 -1.39 16.30 6.69
N ASN A 125 -1.89 15.94 7.88
CA ASN A 125 -3.11 16.50 8.49
C ASN A 125 -4.41 16.28 7.68
N GLU A 126 -4.42 15.27 6.81
CA GLU A 126 -5.61 14.87 6.07
C GLU A 126 -6.02 13.45 6.46
N LEU A 127 -7.33 13.19 6.50
CA LEU A 127 -7.91 11.91 6.88
C LEU A 127 -8.17 11.06 5.65
N TYR A 128 -7.67 9.81 5.66
CA TYR A 128 -7.84 8.85 4.58
C TYR A 128 -8.41 7.52 5.06
N ALA A 129 -9.11 6.84 4.15
CA ALA A 129 -9.55 5.46 4.30
C ALA A 129 -9.16 4.67 3.04
N LEU A 130 -8.49 3.54 3.21
CA LEU A 130 -8.04 2.69 2.12
C LEU A 130 -8.72 1.32 2.16
N GLY A 131 -9.28 0.93 1.03
CA GLY A 131 -9.82 -0.41 0.80
C GLY A 131 -11.00 -0.76 1.69
N GLY A 132 -11.13 -2.04 1.99
CA GLY A 132 -12.21 -2.62 2.76
C GLY A 132 -13.23 -3.34 1.87
N TYR A 133 -14.29 -3.80 2.51
CA TYR A 133 -15.32 -4.64 1.90
C TYR A 133 -16.70 -4.00 2.00
N GLY A 134 -17.51 -4.15 0.95
CA GLY A 134 -18.89 -3.71 0.91
C GLY A 134 -19.57 -4.16 -0.37
N GLY A 135 -20.90 -4.35 -0.34
CA GLY A 135 -21.66 -4.76 -1.53
C GLY A 135 -21.13 -6.03 -2.20
N PHE A 136 -20.69 -7.01 -1.41
CA PHE A 136 -20.12 -8.28 -1.88
C PHE A 136 -18.78 -8.19 -2.61
N LYS A 137 -18.04 -7.09 -2.45
CA LYS A 137 -16.73 -6.92 -3.08
C LYS A 137 -15.73 -6.21 -2.17
N ALA A 138 -14.49 -6.68 -2.19
CA ALA A 138 -13.35 -5.94 -1.65
C ALA A 138 -12.91 -4.88 -2.68
N ASN A 139 -12.74 -3.64 -2.22
CA ASN A 139 -12.34 -2.52 -3.08
C ASN A 139 -10.85 -2.15 -2.86
N ASN A 140 -10.29 -1.35 -3.76
CA ASN A 140 -8.93 -0.79 -3.66
C ASN A 140 -8.98 0.75 -3.65
N TYR A 141 -10.07 1.32 -3.17
CA TYR A 141 -10.30 2.75 -3.19
C TYR A 141 -9.47 3.43 -2.11
N LEU A 142 -8.85 4.55 -2.48
CA LEU A 142 -8.33 5.50 -1.53
C LEU A 142 -9.33 6.64 -1.44
N LEU A 143 -9.87 6.86 -0.25
CA LEU A 143 -10.80 7.94 0.04
C LEU A 143 -10.11 8.95 0.94
N LYS A 144 -10.43 10.22 0.73
CA LYS A 144 -10.02 11.34 1.57
C LYS A 144 -11.25 12.06 2.09
N PHE A 145 -11.30 12.36 3.39
CA PHE A 145 -12.36 13.18 3.94
C PHE A 145 -12.07 14.67 3.69
N ASN A 146 -12.98 15.36 3.03
CA ASN A 146 -12.92 16.80 2.81
C ASN A 146 -13.65 17.50 3.97
N PHE A 147 -12.89 18.14 4.86
CA PHE A 147 -13.43 18.84 6.02
C PHE A 147 -14.30 20.05 5.67
N ASN A 148 -14.13 20.66 4.49
CA ASN A 148 -14.93 21.80 4.06
C ASN A 148 -16.32 21.36 3.58
N THR A 149 -16.38 20.27 2.81
CA THR A 149 -17.66 19.76 2.26
C THR A 149 -18.36 18.77 3.19
N ALA A 150 -17.63 18.21 4.17
CA ALA A 150 -18.07 17.15 5.06
C ALA A 150 -18.37 15.81 4.34
N GLU A 151 -17.60 15.52 3.28
CA GLU A 151 -17.79 14.35 2.42
C GLU A 151 -16.49 13.59 2.18
N TRP A 152 -16.62 12.30 1.84
CA TRP A 152 -15.51 11.46 1.38
C TRP A 152 -15.39 11.57 -0.14
N VAL A 153 -14.18 11.86 -0.62
CA VAL A 153 -13.86 11.96 -2.04
C VAL A 153 -12.84 10.91 -2.44
N TYR A 154 -12.96 10.39 -3.67
CA TYR A 154 -11.97 9.48 -4.23
C TYR A 154 -10.66 10.19 -4.52
N VAL A 155 -9.56 9.58 -4.08
CA VAL A 155 -8.21 9.97 -4.48
C VAL A 155 -7.78 9.06 -5.61
N HIS A 156 -7.49 9.66 -6.76
CA HIS A 156 -6.98 8.91 -7.89
C HIS A 156 -5.59 8.35 -7.55
N THR A 157 -5.40 7.06 -7.79
CA THR A 157 -4.14 6.36 -7.55
C THR A 157 -3.69 5.68 -8.85
N ILE A 158 -2.41 5.78 -9.15
CA ILE A 158 -1.78 5.23 -10.37
C ILE A 158 -0.77 4.15 -10.00
N GLY A 159 -0.06 3.59 -10.99
CA GLY A 159 1.02 2.62 -10.79
C GLY A 159 0.83 1.32 -11.55
N PHE A 160 1.93 0.75 -12.05
CA PHE A 160 1.93 -0.56 -12.71
C PHE A 160 1.71 -1.66 -11.67
N ASN A 161 0.80 -2.59 -11.94
CA ASN A 161 0.39 -3.65 -11.01
C ASN A 161 -0.20 -3.16 -9.68
N LYS A 162 -1.03 -2.11 -9.73
CA LYS A 162 -1.90 -1.71 -8.60
C LYS A 162 -2.68 -2.93 -8.08
N PRO A 163 -2.83 -3.10 -6.75
CA PRO A 163 -3.63 -4.19 -6.20
C PRO A 163 -5.09 -4.11 -6.68
N GLU A 164 -5.65 -5.25 -7.10
CA GLU A 164 -7.05 -5.32 -7.55
C GLU A 164 -8.04 -5.02 -6.41
N ASN A 165 -7.67 -5.40 -5.18
CA ASN A 165 -8.43 -5.24 -3.96
C ASN A 165 -7.48 -4.99 -2.79
N ILE A 166 -7.97 -4.30 -1.77
CA ILE A 166 -7.24 -4.06 -0.52
C ILE A 166 -8.18 -4.43 0.62
N CYS A 167 -8.03 -5.64 1.13
CA CYS A 167 -8.81 -6.18 2.26
C CYS A 167 -7.93 -7.03 3.18
N GLY A 168 -6.70 -6.56 3.36
CA GLY A 168 -5.69 -7.16 4.23
C GLY A 168 -5.18 -6.15 5.25
N SER A 169 -3.94 -6.34 5.68
CA SER A 169 -3.28 -5.42 6.60
C SER A 169 -2.60 -4.29 5.87
N ALA A 170 -2.54 -3.13 6.53
CA ALA A 170 -1.80 -1.98 6.02
C ALA A 170 -1.21 -1.16 7.17
N PHE A 171 -0.15 -0.42 6.87
CA PHE A 171 0.45 0.55 7.77
C PHE A 171 1.12 1.67 6.98
N VAL A 172 1.31 2.83 7.62
CA VAL A 172 2.07 3.95 7.05
C VAL A 172 3.41 4.04 7.77
N GLN A 173 4.47 4.26 7.01
CA GLN A 173 5.77 4.63 7.51
C GLN A 173 6.33 5.76 6.64
N ASN A 174 6.62 6.89 7.28
CA ASN A 174 7.06 8.11 6.62
C ASN A 174 6.06 8.49 5.50
N HIS A 175 6.53 8.57 4.26
CA HIS A 175 5.75 8.97 3.07
C HIS A 175 5.17 7.75 2.31
N THR A 176 5.25 6.55 2.88
CA THR A 176 4.90 5.30 2.21
C THR A 176 3.84 4.53 3.00
N LEU A 177 2.79 4.10 2.32
CA LEU A 177 1.82 3.14 2.84
C LEU A 177 2.16 1.74 2.32
N PHE A 178 2.16 0.73 3.18
CA PHE A 178 2.30 -0.67 2.81
C PHE A 178 0.96 -1.39 2.97
N SER A 179 0.64 -2.31 2.05
CA SER A 179 -0.53 -3.19 2.11
C SER A 179 -0.14 -4.62 1.74
N PHE A 180 -0.62 -5.61 2.49
CA PHE A 180 -0.30 -7.03 2.27
C PHE A 180 -1.31 -7.96 2.91
N GLY A 181 -1.29 -9.24 2.52
CA GLY A 181 -2.23 -10.25 3.02
C GLY A 181 -3.66 -9.94 2.58
N ASN A 182 -3.84 -9.40 1.37
CA ASN A 182 -5.13 -9.01 0.84
C ASN A 182 -5.98 -10.26 0.50
N ILE A 183 -7.30 -10.12 0.63
CA ILE A 183 -8.25 -11.20 0.42
C ILE A 183 -9.27 -10.76 -0.64
N ILE A 184 -9.49 -11.62 -1.63
CA ILE A 184 -10.64 -11.54 -2.54
C ILE A 184 -11.69 -12.50 -1.98
N PRO A 185 -12.73 -12.00 -1.30
CA PRO A 185 -13.71 -12.87 -0.69
C PRO A 185 -14.53 -13.59 -1.75
N GLY A 186 -14.73 -14.89 -1.56
CA GLY A 186 -15.59 -15.70 -2.41
C GLY A 186 -17.07 -15.67 -1.99
N ASN A 187 -17.38 -14.92 -0.93
CA ASN A 187 -18.73 -14.65 -0.40
C ASN A 187 -19.57 -15.91 -0.11
N GLY A 188 -18.90 -17.02 0.22
CA GLY A 188 -19.55 -18.32 0.46
C GLY A 188 -20.02 -19.04 -0.81
N VAL A 189 -19.77 -18.48 -1.99
CA VAL A 189 -20.08 -19.12 -3.29
C VAL A 189 -18.86 -19.86 -3.83
N ILE A 190 -17.68 -19.25 -3.69
CA ILE A 190 -16.39 -19.86 -4.02
C ILE A 190 -15.42 -19.69 -2.84
N ALA A 191 -14.28 -20.39 -2.88
CA ALA A 191 -13.23 -20.19 -1.90
C ALA A 191 -12.65 -18.77 -1.99
N ASP A 192 -12.34 -18.19 -0.83
CA ASP A 192 -11.59 -16.94 -0.74
C ASP A 192 -10.23 -17.11 -1.45
N LYS A 193 -9.82 -16.11 -2.24
CA LYS A 193 -8.48 -16.05 -2.82
C LYS A 193 -7.62 -15.11 -2.00
N TYR A 194 -6.36 -15.48 -1.83
CA TYR A 194 -5.41 -14.74 -1.01
C TYR A 194 -4.28 -14.19 -1.85
N ASP A 195 -4.00 -12.91 -1.66
CA ASP A 195 -2.88 -12.23 -2.27
C ASP A 195 -1.80 -11.97 -1.21
N THR A 196 -0.72 -12.74 -1.29
CA THR A 196 0.43 -12.66 -0.36
C THR A 196 1.44 -11.59 -0.78
N THR A 197 1.20 -10.90 -1.89
CA THR A 197 2.04 -9.81 -2.38
C THR A 197 2.07 -8.66 -1.39
N VAL A 198 3.24 -8.06 -1.21
CA VAL A 198 3.36 -6.75 -0.56
C VAL A 198 3.29 -5.64 -1.60
N TYR A 199 2.38 -4.71 -1.39
CA TYR A 199 2.26 -3.48 -2.17
C TYR A 199 2.72 -2.31 -1.33
N ARG A 200 3.32 -1.32 -1.98
CA ARG A 200 3.52 0.01 -1.40
C ARG A 200 2.83 1.06 -2.23
N LEU A 201 2.38 2.12 -1.58
CA LEU A 201 1.81 3.31 -2.18
C LEU A 201 2.64 4.50 -1.70
N SER A 202 3.23 5.25 -2.62
CA SER A 202 3.75 6.57 -2.28
C SER A 202 2.57 7.50 -1.97
N LEU A 203 2.59 8.15 -0.82
CA LEU A 203 1.51 9.03 -0.36
C LEU A 203 1.64 10.45 -0.91
N ASP A 204 2.80 10.83 -1.46
CA ASP A 204 3.00 12.12 -2.11
C ASP A 204 2.47 12.12 -3.54
N GLU A 205 2.75 11.07 -4.32
CA GLU A 205 2.29 10.95 -5.72
C GLU A 205 1.10 10.00 -5.92
N PHE A 206 0.61 9.36 -4.85
CA PHE A 206 -0.45 8.33 -4.92
C PHE A 206 -0.17 7.23 -5.95
N THR A 207 1.09 6.80 -6.04
CA THR A 207 1.56 5.78 -6.99
C THR A 207 1.86 4.45 -6.31
N TRP A 208 1.22 3.38 -6.79
CA TRP A 208 1.40 2.01 -6.32
C TRP A 208 2.62 1.33 -6.97
N HIS A 209 3.31 0.54 -6.16
CA HIS A 209 4.36 -0.38 -6.59
C HIS A 209 4.15 -1.74 -5.94
N LYS A 210 4.22 -2.79 -6.76
CA LYS A 210 4.26 -4.17 -6.30
C LYS A 210 5.70 -4.55 -5.92
N LEU A 211 5.91 -5.07 -4.72
CA LEU A 211 7.21 -5.55 -4.27
C LEU A 211 7.41 -7.01 -4.67
N ASP A 212 8.66 -7.38 -4.98
CA ASP A 212 9.06 -8.78 -5.16
C ASP A 212 9.33 -9.45 -3.80
N TYR A 213 8.31 -9.38 -2.94
CA TYR A 213 8.32 -9.97 -1.61
C TYR A 213 6.92 -10.45 -1.26
N LYS A 214 6.84 -11.66 -0.72
CA LYS A 214 5.59 -12.30 -0.33
C LYS A 214 5.61 -12.65 1.14
N ILE A 215 4.53 -12.38 1.84
CA ILE A 215 4.37 -12.80 3.24
C ILE A 215 3.32 -13.90 3.31
N ASN A 216 3.78 -15.14 3.21
CA ASN A 216 2.88 -16.30 3.19
C ASN A 216 2.20 -16.54 4.56
N TYR A 217 2.82 -16.07 5.64
CA TYR A 217 2.36 -16.29 7.03
C TYR A 217 1.11 -15.47 7.41
N VAL A 218 0.80 -14.41 6.66
CA VAL A 218 -0.38 -13.55 6.89
C VAL A 218 -1.57 -13.92 6.01
N SER A 219 -1.42 -14.87 5.10
CA SER A 219 -2.54 -15.39 4.32
C SER A 219 -3.60 -15.99 5.24
N ASN A 220 -4.88 -15.72 4.98
CA ASN A 220 -6.04 -16.25 5.70
C ASN A 220 -6.28 -15.67 7.10
N ALA A 221 -5.48 -14.71 7.54
CA ALA A 221 -5.74 -14.03 8.80
C ALA A 221 -6.89 -13.02 8.62
N ARG A 222 -8.14 -13.48 8.80
CA ARG A 222 -9.35 -12.63 8.73
C ARG A 222 -9.39 -11.56 9.82
N ARG A 223 -8.61 -11.72 10.89
CA ARG A 223 -8.56 -10.84 12.05
C ARG A 223 -7.11 -10.62 12.45
N PHE A 224 -6.73 -9.36 12.59
CA PHE A 224 -5.47 -8.94 13.18
C PHE A 224 -5.74 -7.86 14.21
N ILE A 225 -4.93 -7.82 15.25
CA ILE A 225 -4.93 -6.67 16.16
C ILE A 225 -3.83 -5.72 15.73
N LYS A 226 -4.18 -4.45 15.66
CA LYS A 226 -3.23 -3.35 15.55
C LYS A 226 -3.11 -2.67 16.92
N THR A 227 -1.88 -2.41 17.34
CA THR A 227 -1.54 -1.44 18.38
C THR A 227 -0.81 -0.27 17.74
N LEU A 228 -0.32 0.71 18.52
CA LEU A 228 0.54 1.76 17.95
C LEU A 228 1.82 1.20 17.31
N LYS A 229 2.38 0.13 17.86
CA LYS A 229 3.70 -0.40 17.48
C LYS A 229 3.61 -1.74 16.76
N TYR A 230 2.58 -2.52 17.03
CA TYR A 230 2.51 -3.90 16.57
C TYR A 230 1.26 -4.18 15.73
N MET A 231 1.42 -5.07 14.77
CA MET A 231 0.32 -5.82 14.16
C MET A 231 0.48 -7.29 14.52
N VAL A 232 -0.59 -7.93 14.96
CA VAL A 232 -0.58 -9.31 15.46
C VAL A 232 -1.61 -10.14 14.70
N TRP A 233 -1.14 -11.22 14.07
CA TRP A 233 -1.98 -12.21 13.40
C TRP A 233 -1.82 -13.55 14.10
N ILE A 234 -2.94 -14.13 14.52
CA ILE A 234 -2.97 -15.49 15.05
C ILE A 234 -3.48 -16.38 13.92
N LYS A 235 -2.69 -17.40 13.56
CA LYS A 235 -3.03 -18.35 12.50
C LYS A 235 -2.63 -19.75 12.92
N ASP A 236 -3.61 -20.64 12.98
CA ASP A 236 -3.41 -22.05 13.33
C ASP A 236 -2.63 -22.18 14.66
N LEU A 237 -1.43 -22.77 14.60
CA LEU A 237 -0.54 -22.98 15.74
C LEU A 237 0.53 -21.89 15.91
N GLN A 238 0.47 -20.83 15.12
CA GLN A 238 1.47 -19.77 15.12
C GLN A 238 0.84 -18.38 15.31
N THR A 239 1.65 -17.46 15.83
CA THR A 239 1.33 -16.04 15.88
C THR A 239 2.46 -15.26 15.23
N VAL A 240 2.09 -14.35 14.33
CA VAL A 240 2.99 -13.39 13.72
C VAL A 240 2.83 -12.06 14.44
N ILE A 241 3.92 -11.51 14.95
CA ILE A 241 3.98 -10.17 15.52
C ILE A 241 4.87 -9.33 14.60
N PHE A 242 4.29 -8.36 13.91
CA PHE A 242 5.03 -7.38 13.12
C PHE A 242 5.14 -6.07 13.87
N ASN A 243 6.32 -5.46 13.84
CA ASN A 243 6.58 -4.15 14.39
C ASN A 243 6.64 -3.13 13.26
N THR A 244 5.70 -2.18 13.27
CA THR A 244 5.53 -1.17 12.21
C THR A 244 6.64 -0.12 12.19
N VAL A 245 7.38 0.02 13.29
CA VAL A 245 8.49 0.98 13.42
C VAL A 245 9.80 0.33 12.97
N ASP A 246 10.11 -0.84 13.53
CA ASP A 246 11.36 -1.55 13.26
C ASP A 246 11.36 -2.25 11.89
N LEU A 247 10.19 -2.38 11.24
CA LEU A 247 9.96 -3.15 10.01
C LEU A 247 10.51 -4.58 10.12
N LYS A 248 10.20 -5.21 11.23
CA LYS A 248 10.57 -6.60 11.49
C LYS A 248 9.37 -7.37 11.95
N PHE A 249 9.44 -8.69 11.87
CA PHE A 249 8.45 -9.56 12.48
C PHE A 249 9.08 -10.71 13.25
N VAL A 250 8.30 -11.26 14.16
CA VAL A 250 8.59 -12.49 14.90
C VAL A 250 7.47 -13.48 14.58
N ILE A 251 7.83 -14.75 14.46
CA ILE A 251 6.89 -15.87 14.42
C ILE A 251 7.09 -16.68 15.69
N ILE A 252 6.01 -16.89 16.44
CA ILE A 252 6.03 -17.72 17.65
C ILE A 252 5.11 -18.93 17.50
N ALA A 253 5.45 -20.02 18.20
CA ALA A 253 4.53 -21.13 18.41
C ALA A 253 3.55 -20.76 19.53
N ASN A 254 2.24 -20.93 19.26
CA ASN A 254 1.16 -20.52 20.14
C ASN A 254 1.18 -21.24 21.50
N GLU A 255 1.58 -22.51 21.51
CA GLU A 255 1.67 -23.37 22.70
C GLU A 255 2.65 -22.81 23.75
N LEU A 256 3.77 -22.20 23.34
CA LEU A 256 4.76 -21.64 24.26
C LEU A 256 4.23 -20.45 25.06
N TYR A 257 3.14 -19.84 24.60
CA TYR A 257 2.54 -18.65 25.17
C TYR A 257 1.09 -18.84 25.58
N ASN A 258 0.63 -20.10 25.69
CA ASN A 258 -0.75 -20.48 26.05
C ASN A 258 -1.83 -19.86 25.15
N ILE A 259 -1.49 -19.50 23.90
CA ILE A 259 -2.46 -19.07 22.91
C ILE A 259 -3.14 -20.33 22.38
N LYS A 260 -4.46 -20.43 22.55
CA LYS A 260 -5.22 -21.59 22.05
C LYS A 260 -5.90 -21.26 20.71
N PRO A 261 -6.07 -22.24 19.80
CA PRO A 261 -6.75 -22.01 18.52
C PRO A 261 -8.18 -21.46 18.66
N GLU A 262 -8.87 -21.77 19.76
CA GLU A 262 -10.25 -21.34 20.04
C GLU A 262 -10.31 -19.95 20.69
N MET A 263 -9.17 -19.26 20.83
CA MET A 263 -9.14 -17.90 21.34
C MET A 263 -9.49 -16.89 20.24
N GLU A 264 -10.47 -16.04 20.54
CA GLU A 264 -10.73 -14.84 19.76
C GLU A 264 -9.93 -13.65 20.28
N LEU A 265 -9.39 -12.89 19.33
CA LEU A 265 -8.84 -11.56 19.54
C LEU A 265 -9.98 -10.60 19.90
N LEU A 266 -9.99 -10.09 21.13
CA LEU A 266 -11.02 -9.16 21.57
C LEU A 266 -10.68 -7.72 21.22
N TYR A 267 -9.62 -7.20 21.82
CA TYR A 267 -9.14 -5.85 21.65
C TYR A 267 -7.75 -5.69 22.30
N PRO A 268 -6.92 -4.78 21.80
CA PRO A 268 -5.73 -4.31 22.50
C PRO A 268 -6.09 -3.62 23.81
N LEU A 269 -5.41 -3.99 24.90
CA LEU A 269 -5.55 -3.35 26.22
C LEU A 269 -4.67 -2.12 26.36
N SER A 270 -3.52 -2.15 25.70
CA SER A 270 -2.53 -1.08 25.67
C SER A 270 -1.72 -1.17 24.37
N ASN A 271 -0.76 -0.27 24.22
CA ASN A 271 0.18 -0.30 23.10
C ASN A 271 1.02 -1.59 23.03
N THR A 272 1.16 -2.29 24.16
CA THR A 272 2.08 -3.42 24.33
C THR A 272 1.37 -4.72 24.71
N SER A 273 0.08 -4.69 24.99
CA SER A 273 -0.65 -5.84 25.51
C SER A 273 -2.00 -6.02 24.83
N ILE A 274 -2.33 -7.27 24.51
CA ILE A 274 -3.62 -7.65 23.93
C ILE A 274 -4.37 -8.60 24.85
N LYS A 275 -5.69 -8.57 24.75
CA LYS A 275 -6.57 -9.49 25.46
C LYS A 275 -7.17 -10.49 24.49
N LEU A 276 -7.00 -11.76 24.79
CA LEU A 276 -7.60 -12.87 24.09
C LEU A 276 -8.70 -13.47 24.97
N LYS A 277 -9.81 -13.87 24.34
CA LYS A 277 -10.91 -14.57 24.99
C LYS A 277 -11.02 -15.97 24.41
N LEU A 278 -10.99 -16.97 25.28
CA LEU A 278 -11.34 -18.32 24.85
C LEU A 278 -12.85 -18.38 24.55
N ILE A 279 -13.23 -18.80 23.34
CA ILE A 279 -14.61 -19.20 23.08
C ILE A 279 -14.79 -20.58 23.72
N GLN A 280 -15.52 -20.65 24.83
CA GLN A 280 -16.03 -21.92 25.32
C GLN A 280 -17.43 -22.13 24.72
N ASN A 281 -17.71 -23.33 24.21
CA ASN A 281 -19.05 -23.72 23.72
C ASN A 281 -20.10 -23.84 24.83
N THR A 282 -19.72 -23.59 26.09
CA THR A 282 -20.60 -23.70 27.24
C THR A 282 -21.08 -22.33 27.68
N LEU A 283 -22.32 -22.27 28.18
CA LEU A 283 -22.99 -21.12 28.80
C LEU A 283 -22.27 -20.55 30.07
N SER A 284 -20.97 -20.78 30.19
CA SER A 284 -20.11 -20.21 31.22
C SER A 284 -20.16 -18.69 31.13
N THR A 285 -20.65 -18.08 32.20
CA THR A 285 -20.77 -16.64 32.35
C THR A 285 -19.42 -15.93 32.46
N ASN A 286 -18.32 -16.67 32.65
CA ASN A 286 -16.99 -16.14 32.85
C ASN A 286 -16.01 -16.64 31.78
N PRO A 287 -15.68 -15.83 30.76
CA PRO A 287 -14.68 -16.22 29.77
C PRO A 287 -13.28 -16.30 30.38
N ILE A 288 -12.50 -17.30 29.94
CA ILE A 288 -11.07 -17.32 30.22
C ILE A 288 -10.40 -16.22 29.39
N LEU A 289 -9.71 -15.32 30.09
CA LEU A 289 -9.03 -14.18 29.52
C LEU A 289 -7.53 -14.38 29.62
N LEU A 290 -6.85 -14.35 28.48
CA LEU A 290 -5.39 -14.31 28.42
C LEU A 290 -4.96 -12.88 28.11
N VAL A 291 -4.10 -12.32 28.95
CA VAL A 291 -3.43 -11.05 28.68
C VAL A 291 -2.03 -11.36 28.19
N PHE A 292 -1.75 -10.95 26.96
CA PHE A 292 -0.51 -11.25 26.25
C PHE A 292 0.31 -9.99 26.09
N ASN A 293 1.52 -9.96 26.68
CA ASN A 293 2.46 -8.84 26.55
C ASN A 293 3.34 -9.03 25.31
N ILE A 294 3.06 -8.25 24.27
CA ILE A 294 3.74 -8.29 22.97
C ILE A 294 5.19 -7.84 23.10
N ASP A 295 5.48 -6.85 23.96
CA ASP A 295 6.83 -6.27 24.11
C ASP A 295 7.84 -7.28 24.67
N SER A 296 7.44 -8.06 25.67
CA SER A 296 8.29 -9.11 26.24
C SER A 296 8.67 -10.15 25.19
N ILE A 297 7.70 -10.55 24.37
CA ILE A 297 7.88 -11.55 23.32
C ILE A 297 8.74 -10.98 22.19
N TRP A 298 8.49 -9.74 21.80
CA TRP A 298 9.32 -9.01 20.85
C TRP A 298 10.79 -8.99 21.27
N LYS A 299 11.08 -8.74 22.56
CA LYS A 299 12.45 -8.71 23.08
C LYS A 299 13.14 -10.08 23.03
N CYS A 300 12.45 -11.14 23.43
CA CYS A 300 13.05 -12.46 23.64
C CYS A 300 13.17 -13.34 22.38
N ASN A 301 12.59 -12.94 21.25
CA ASN A 301 12.57 -13.77 20.04
C ASN A 301 13.43 -13.19 18.89
N ASN A 302 13.87 -14.10 18.03
CA ASN A 302 14.57 -13.77 16.79
C ASN A 302 13.64 -13.03 15.82
N LYS A 303 14.18 -11.99 15.18
CA LYS A 303 13.43 -11.06 14.34
C LYS A 303 13.84 -11.27 12.89
N PHE A 304 12.85 -11.27 12.01
CA PHE A 304 13.01 -11.35 10.57
C PHE A 304 12.76 -9.97 9.95
N GLU A 305 13.56 -9.61 8.95
CA GLU A 305 13.41 -8.36 8.22
C GLU A 305 12.16 -8.39 7.33
N PHE A 306 11.41 -7.29 7.32
CA PHE A 306 10.38 -7.05 6.33
C PHE A 306 10.99 -6.33 5.13
N ALA A 307 10.70 -6.83 3.92
CA ALA A 307 11.18 -6.16 2.72
C ALA A 307 10.41 -4.85 2.51
N SER A 308 10.99 -3.75 3.01
CA SER A 308 10.52 -2.38 2.83
C SER A 308 11.08 -1.70 1.58
N ASP A 309 11.86 -2.44 0.78
CA ASP A 309 12.41 -1.98 -0.51
C ASP A 309 13.50 -0.90 -0.41
N ASP A 310 14.03 -0.64 0.80
CA ASP A 310 15.07 0.38 1.04
C ASP A 310 16.42 0.08 0.36
N LYS A 311 16.53 -1.11 -0.26
CA LYS A 311 17.65 -1.47 -1.15
C LYS A 311 17.44 -1.00 -2.61
N ALA A 312 16.19 -0.81 -3.06
CA ALA A 312 15.90 -0.33 -4.40
C ALA A 312 16.24 1.17 -4.56
N THR A 313 16.13 1.96 -3.49
CA THR A 313 16.52 3.39 -3.48
C THR A 313 18.03 3.61 -3.58
N LYS A 314 18.86 2.61 -3.23
CA LYS A 314 20.31 2.65 -3.48
C LYS A 314 20.71 2.20 -4.88
N ALA A 315 19.79 1.67 -5.69
CA ALA A 315 20.11 1.10 -7.00
C ALA A 315 20.01 2.09 -8.17
N ILE A 316 19.55 3.33 -7.95
CA ILE A 316 19.50 4.35 -9.00
C ILE A 316 19.96 5.71 -8.46
N THR A 317 21.14 5.78 -7.86
CA THR A 317 21.94 7.00 -8.06
C THR A 317 22.40 6.95 -9.51
N PHE A 318 21.59 7.50 -10.41
CA PHE A 318 21.90 7.62 -11.82
C PHE A 318 23.22 8.37 -11.93
N ASN A 319 24.30 7.63 -12.14
CA ASN A 319 25.64 8.13 -12.00
C ASN A 319 25.95 8.91 -13.28
N TRP A 320 25.72 10.22 -13.24
CA TRP A 320 25.96 11.16 -14.36
C TRP A 320 27.37 11.01 -14.97
N TRP A 321 28.29 10.43 -14.20
CA TRP A 321 29.64 10.09 -14.61
C TRP A 321 29.74 9.14 -15.81
N PHE A 322 28.70 8.35 -16.13
CA PHE A 322 28.68 7.53 -17.36
C PHE A 322 28.17 8.30 -18.58
N ILE A 323 27.37 9.35 -18.38
CA ILE A 323 26.78 10.13 -19.48
C ILE A 323 27.70 11.28 -19.89
N THR A 324 28.43 11.88 -18.94
CA THR A 324 29.41 12.93 -19.23
C THR A 324 30.47 12.52 -20.25
N PRO A 325 31.11 11.33 -20.21
CA PRO A 325 32.06 10.91 -21.23
C PRO A 325 31.38 10.65 -22.58
N ILE A 326 30.15 10.12 -22.60
CA ILE A 326 29.41 9.88 -23.85
C ILE A 326 29.07 11.21 -24.53
N ILE A 327 28.62 12.22 -23.77
CA ILE A 327 28.35 13.57 -24.30
C ILE A 327 29.65 14.23 -24.78
N LEU A 328 30.76 14.08 -24.05
CA LEU A 328 32.09 14.58 -24.47
C LEU A 328 32.59 13.90 -25.75
N ILE A 329 32.39 12.59 -25.90
CA ILE A 329 32.75 11.84 -27.11
C ILE A 329 31.89 12.31 -28.30
N ILE A 330 30.59 12.53 -28.10
CA ILE A 330 29.70 13.05 -29.15
C ILE A 330 30.12 14.47 -29.56
N LEU A 331 30.45 15.34 -28.60
CA LEU A 331 30.98 16.69 -28.87
C LEU A 331 32.31 16.65 -29.63
N LEU A 332 33.24 15.77 -29.24
CA LEU A 332 34.52 15.57 -29.93
C LEU A 332 34.33 15.01 -31.35
N LEU A 333 33.37 14.11 -31.57
CA LEU A 333 33.04 13.58 -32.90
C LEU A 333 32.40 14.64 -33.81
N LEU A 334 31.57 15.53 -33.26
CA LEU A 334 30.98 16.64 -33.99
C LEU A 334 32.02 17.71 -34.34
N LEU A 335 32.95 18.00 -33.44
CA LEU A 335 34.09 18.89 -33.69
C LEU A 335 35.06 18.28 -34.71
N GLY A 336 35.32 16.96 -34.63
CA GLY A 336 36.16 16.22 -35.56
C GLY A 336 35.56 16.13 -36.98
N LYS A 337 34.23 16.03 -37.12
CA LYS A 337 33.55 16.11 -38.43
C LYS A 337 33.66 17.50 -39.07
N LYS A 338 33.70 18.58 -38.28
CA LYS A 338 33.92 19.94 -38.78
C LYS A 338 35.38 20.18 -39.18
N TYR A 339 36.33 19.49 -38.54
CA TYR A 339 37.77 19.60 -38.84
C TYR A 339 38.22 18.72 -40.01
N LYS A 340 37.45 17.67 -40.36
CA LYS A 340 37.74 16.81 -41.52
C LYS A 340 37.03 17.31 -42.78
N GLY A 341 37.26 18.57 -43.12
CA GLY A 341 37.22 19.03 -44.50
C GLY A 341 38.46 18.52 -45.22
N ASN A 342 38.27 17.85 -46.35
CA ASN A 342 39.30 17.30 -47.24
C ASN A 342 40.14 16.13 -46.69
N SER A 343 39.69 14.90 -46.94
CA SER A 343 40.56 13.78 -47.31
C SER A 343 39.71 12.54 -47.58
N ASN A 344 39.55 12.19 -48.86
CA ASN A 344 39.08 10.89 -49.31
C ASN A 344 39.95 9.78 -48.72
N LYS A 345 39.38 8.86 -47.95
CA LYS A 345 39.85 7.47 -47.89
C LYS A 345 38.79 6.54 -47.33
N SER A 346 38.60 5.45 -48.08
CA SER A 346 37.66 4.35 -47.93
C SER A 346 37.62 3.75 -46.53
N ARG A 347 36.40 3.46 -46.04
CA ARG A 347 36.16 2.61 -44.88
C ARG A 347 36.06 1.15 -45.32
N HIS A 348 36.88 0.30 -44.71
CA HIS A 348 36.57 -1.12 -44.57
C HIS A 348 35.46 -1.23 -43.52
N VAL A 349 34.28 -1.70 -43.95
CA VAL A 349 33.12 -1.97 -43.09
C VAL A 349 33.15 -3.45 -42.70
N SER A 350 32.86 -3.70 -41.43
CA SER A 350 32.75 -5.00 -40.77
C SER A 350 31.65 -5.87 -41.37
N SER A 351 31.89 -7.18 -41.41
CA SER A 351 31.19 -8.23 -42.17
C SER A 351 29.79 -8.63 -41.69
N ASP A 352 29.24 -8.03 -40.61
CA ASP A 352 27.92 -8.41 -40.08
C ASP A 352 26.75 -7.61 -40.69
N ASP A 353 26.98 -6.38 -41.15
CA ASP A 353 25.92 -5.59 -41.84
C ASP A 353 25.61 -6.17 -43.23
N ASN A 354 26.61 -6.75 -43.91
CA ASN A 354 26.44 -7.33 -45.25
C ASN A 354 25.52 -8.56 -45.27
N GLN A 355 25.50 -9.41 -44.22
CA GLN A 355 24.65 -10.61 -44.21
C GLN A 355 23.16 -10.28 -44.06
N ILE A 356 22.82 -9.21 -43.34
CA ILE A 356 21.44 -8.78 -43.12
C ILE A 356 20.91 -8.06 -44.36
N ASP A 357 21.73 -7.25 -45.01
CA ASP A 357 21.39 -6.60 -46.28
C ASP A 357 21.24 -7.63 -47.42
N ASP A 358 22.09 -8.66 -47.48
CA ASP A 358 21.96 -9.76 -48.45
C ASP A 358 20.64 -10.55 -48.25
N LEU A 359 20.26 -10.84 -47.01
CA LEU A 359 19.00 -11.53 -46.70
C LEU A 359 17.76 -10.70 -47.08
N ASN A 360 17.80 -9.39 -46.83
CA ASN A 360 16.72 -8.48 -47.19
C ASN A 360 16.59 -8.34 -48.71
N ASN A 361 17.71 -8.28 -49.44
CA ASN A 361 17.73 -8.24 -50.90
C ASN A 361 17.16 -9.52 -51.52
N ASP A 362 17.48 -10.70 -50.97
CA ASP A 362 16.90 -11.99 -51.39
C ASP A 362 15.39 -12.06 -51.16
N ILE A 363 14.91 -11.56 -50.01
CA ILE A 363 13.48 -11.50 -49.70
C ILE A 363 12.76 -10.56 -50.66
N ILE A 364 13.32 -9.38 -50.93
CA ILE A 364 12.75 -8.41 -51.88
C ILE A 364 12.67 -9.02 -53.28
N LYS A 365 13.73 -9.71 -53.74
CA LYS A 365 13.71 -10.42 -55.03
C LYS A 365 12.60 -11.48 -55.08
N SER A 366 12.47 -12.28 -54.02
CA SER A 366 11.42 -13.30 -53.94
C SER A 366 10.00 -12.72 -53.87
N LEU A 367 9.82 -11.50 -53.35
CA LEU A 367 8.53 -10.79 -53.38
C LEU A 367 8.14 -10.37 -54.79
N PHE A 368 9.11 -9.92 -55.60
CA PHE A 368 8.86 -9.56 -57.00
C PHE A 368 8.66 -10.78 -57.90
N GLU A 369 9.30 -11.92 -57.61
CA GLU A 369 9.13 -13.17 -58.37
C GLU A 369 7.73 -13.79 -58.24
N GLN A 370 6.97 -13.45 -57.19
CA GLN A 370 5.62 -14.00 -56.98
C GLN A 370 4.55 -13.45 -57.95
N ASN A 371 4.82 -12.35 -58.68
CA ASN A 371 3.89 -11.73 -59.64
C ASN A 371 2.45 -11.55 -59.11
N LYS A 372 2.30 -11.31 -57.80
CA LYS A 372 1.01 -11.10 -57.13
C LYS A 372 1.02 -9.76 -56.41
N ASP A 373 0.04 -8.93 -56.72
CA ASP A 373 -0.14 -7.64 -56.05
C ASP A 373 -0.65 -7.81 -54.61
N VAL A 374 -1.24 -8.96 -54.27
CA VAL A 374 -1.83 -9.24 -52.95
C VAL A 374 -1.46 -10.65 -52.50
N LEU A 375 -0.91 -10.76 -51.29
CA LEU A 375 -0.55 -12.02 -50.64
C LEU A 375 -1.40 -12.26 -49.39
N SER A 376 -1.78 -13.51 -49.18
CA SER A 376 -2.33 -13.98 -47.90
C SER A 376 -1.25 -14.01 -46.80
N ILE A 377 -1.68 -14.22 -45.56
CA ILE A 377 -0.77 -14.31 -44.40
C ILE A 377 0.21 -15.48 -44.53
N ASP A 378 -0.26 -16.64 -45.03
CA ASP A 378 0.57 -17.84 -45.17
C ASP A 378 1.54 -17.74 -46.34
N GLU A 379 1.11 -17.09 -47.44
CA GLU A 379 1.99 -16.79 -48.57
C GLU A 379 3.10 -15.80 -48.17
N LEU A 380 2.76 -14.75 -47.42
CA LEU A 380 3.77 -13.81 -46.94
C LEU A 380 4.75 -14.47 -45.96
N ASP A 381 4.27 -15.34 -45.06
CA ASP A 381 5.13 -16.06 -44.13
C ASP A 381 6.06 -17.07 -44.84
N ALA A 382 5.64 -17.62 -45.98
CA ALA A 382 6.49 -18.40 -46.87
C ALA A 382 7.60 -17.55 -47.46
N VAL A 383 7.27 -16.38 -48.01
CA VAL A 383 8.24 -15.47 -48.63
C VAL A 383 9.24 -14.94 -47.60
N LEU A 384 8.79 -14.62 -46.40
CA LEU A 384 9.65 -14.20 -45.28
C LEU A 384 10.40 -15.38 -44.63
N LYS A 385 10.20 -16.62 -45.10
CA LYS A 385 10.80 -17.85 -44.57
C LYS A 385 10.55 -18.07 -43.07
N ILE A 386 9.40 -17.64 -42.55
CA ILE A 386 9.02 -17.75 -41.12
C ILE A 386 7.93 -18.81 -40.85
N ASN A 387 7.51 -19.57 -41.86
CA ASN A 387 6.46 -20.60 -41.74
C ASN A 387 6.70 -21.68 -40.67
N HIS A 388 7.96 -21.95 -40.33
CA HIS A 388 8.35 -22.96 -39.36
C HIS A 388 8.19 -22.53 -37.89
N LEU A 389 7.88 -21.26 -37.61
CA LEU A 389 7.79 -20.72 -36.25
C LEU A 389 6.41 -20.91 -35.60
N SER A 390 6.33 -20.76 -34.27
CA SER A 390 5.04 -20.71 -33.56
C SER A 390 4.23 -19.45 -33.93
N PHE A 391 2.91 -19.49 -33.77
CA PHE A 391 2.01 -18.39 -34.16
C PHE A 391 2.43 -17.02 -33.61
N ASP A 392 2.70 -16.92 -32.31
CA ASP A 392 3.13 -15.66 -31.68
C ASP A 392 4.50 -15.18 -32.18
N SER A 393 5.40 -16.12 -32.46
CA SER A 393 6.73 -15.82 -33.02
C SER A 393 6.64 -15.31 -34.46
N LYS A 394 5.77 -15.92 -35.29
CA LYS A 394 5.49 -15.46 -36.66
C LYS A 394 4.97 -14.02 -36.65
N LYS A 395 4.00 -13.73 -35.79
CA LYS A 395 3.39 -12.40 -35.67
C LYS A 395 4.43 -11.32 -35.33
N LEU A 396 5.29 -11.57 -34.34
CA LEU A 396 6.32 -10.62 -33.93
C LEU A 396 7.40 -10.45 -35.00
N LYS A 397 7.90 -11.55 -35.57
CA LYS A 397 8.98 -11.54 -36.57
C LYS A 397 8.53 -10.91 -37.88
N ARG A 398 7.30 -11.20 -38.34
CA ARG A 398 6.68 -10.56 -39.51
C ARG A 398 6.59 -9.04 -39.35
N HIS A 399 6.15 -8.56 -38.20
CA HIS A 399 6.04 -7.12 -37.95
C HIS A 399 7.42 -6.43 -38.06
N ARG A 400 8.47 -7.05 -37.52
CA ARG A 400 9.84 -6.53 -37.60
C ARG A 400 10.36 -6.51 -39.05
N LEU A 401 10.25 -7.64 -39.76
CA LEU A 401 10.72 -7.74 -41.15
C LEU A 401 9.98 -6.78 -42.09
N ILE A 402 8.65 -6.63 -41.95
CA ILE A 402 7.90 -5.64 -42.74
C ILE A 402 8.39 -4.21 -42.47
N LYS A 403 8.69 -3.89 -41.20
CA LYS A 403 9.20 -2.56 -40.83
C LYS A 403 10.59 -2.32 -41.44
N GLU A 404 11.47 -3.32 -41.40
CA GLU A 404 12.81 -3.26 -41.98
C GLU A 404 12.76 -3.12 -43.50
N ILE A 405 11.95 -3.95 -44.18
CA ILE A 405 11.74 -3.87 -45.64
C ILE A 405 11.16 -2.50 -46.02
N ASN A 406 10.17 -1.98 -45.30
CA ASN A 406 9.61 -0.66 -45.59
C ASN A 406 10.55 0.50 -45.22
N ASN A 407 11.54 0.30 -44.35
CA ASN A 407 12.59 1.30 -44.14
C ASN A 407 13.53 1.36 -45.34
N ALA A 408 13.86 0.21 -45.95
CA ALA A 408 14.69 0.13 -47.14
C ALA A 408 13.95 0.52 -48.43
N SER A 409 12.67 0.18 -48.54
CA SER A 409 11.78 0.47 -49.68
C SER A 409 10.42 0.97 -49.18
N PRO A 410 10.27 2.29 -48.98
CA PRO A 410 9.06 2.89 -48.40
C PRO A 410 7.76 2.47 -49.10
N GLY A 411 6.91 1.78 -48.35
CA GLY A 411 5.57 1.38 -48.81
C GLY A 411 5.54 0.17 -49.74
N LEU A 412 6.62 -0.62 -49.80
CA LEU A 412 6.68 -1.85 -50.59
C LEU A 412 5.62 -2.88 -50.13
N ILE A 413 5.43 -3.03 -48.81
CA ILE A 413 4.43 -3.92 -48.24
C ILE A 413 3.43 -3.11 -47.43
N THR A 414 2.16 -3.16 -47.83
CA THR A 414 1.06 -2.50 -47.12
C THR A 414 0.02 -3.50 -46.65
N ARG A 415 -0.51 -3.33 -45.45
CA ARG A 415 -1.51 -4.23 -44.86
C ARG A 415 -2.92 -3.75 -45.22
N ILE A 416 -3.71 -4.63 -45.81
CA ILE A 416 -5.12 -4.40 -46.16
C ILE A 416 -6.03 -5.41 -45.44
N ARG A 417 -7.30 -5.07 -45.24
CA ARG A 417 -8.30 -6.04 -44.73
C ARG A 417 -8.82 -6.87 -45.90
N SER A 418 -9.15 -8.13 -45.66
CA SER A 418 -9.81 -8.95 -46.68
C SER A 418 -11.26 -8.49 -46.90
N ASP A 419 -11.70 -8.48 -48.15
CA ASP A 419 -13.09 -8.17 -48.51
C ASP A 419 -14.06 -9.31 -48.16
N GLU A 420 -13.56 -10.55 -48.09
CA GLU A 420 -14.35 -11.74 -47.71
C GLU A 420 -14.53 -11.86 -46.18
N ASP A 421 -13.55 -11.42 -45.40
CA ASP A 421 -13.57 -11.44 -43.93
C ASP A 421 -12.71 -10.30 -43.38
N GLN A 422 -13.36 -9.27 -42.83
CA GLN A 422 -12.66 -8.11 -42.25
C GLN A 422 -11.78 -8.45 -41.03
N ARG A 423 -11.89 -9.66 -40.47
CA ARG A 423 -11.03 -10.17 -39.39
C ARG A 423 -9.68 -10.67 -39.91
N GLN A 424 -9.56 -10.91 -41.21
CA GLN A 424 -8.36 -11.39 -41.87
C GLN A 424 -7.61 -10.25 -42.57
N PHE A 425 -6.28 -10.33 -42.57
CA PHE A 425 -5.41 -9.34 -43.20
C PHE A 425 -4.73 -9.95 -44.41
N LYS A 426 -4.77 -9.21 -45.53
CA LYS A 426 -3.98 -9.47 -46.74
C LYS A 426 -2.89 -8.40 -46.85
N TYR A 427 -1.83 -8.68 -47.60
CA TYR A 427 -0.70 -7.78 -47.76
C TYR A 427 -0.54 -7.42 -49.23
N LYS A 428 -0.66 -6.13 -49.53
CA LYS A 428 -0.50 -5.60 -50.88
C LYS A 428 0.98 -5.24 -51.12
N ILE A 429 1.54 -5.80 -52.18
CA ILE A 429 2.91 -5.53 -52.64
C ILE A 429 2.84 -4.43 -53.69
N LYS A 430 3.61 -3.36 -53.50
CA LYS A 430 3.69 -2.28 -54.47
C LYS A 430 4.68 -2.69 -55.57
N VAL A 431 4.16 -3.24 -56.66
CA VAL A 431 4.96 -3.47 -57.88
C VAL A 431 5.23 -2.09 -58.51
N SER A 432 6.50 -1.74 -58.69
CA SER A 432 6.93 -0.51 -59.35
C SER A 432 6.88 -0.62 -60.85
#